data_AF-A0A0F2L5Y7-F1
#
_entry.id   AF-A0A0F2L5Y7-F1
#
_cell.length_a   1.000
_cell.length_b   1.000
_cell.length_c   1.000
_cell.angle_alpha   90.00
_cell.angle_beta   90.00
_cell.angle_gamma   90.00
#
_symmetry.space_group_name_H-M   'P 1'
#
loop_
_entity.id
_entity.type
_entity.pdbx_description
1 polymer ?
#
loop_
_entity_poly.entity_id
_entity_poly.type
_entity_poly.pdbx_seq_one_letter_code
_entity_poly.pdbx_strand_id
1 'polypeptide(L)'
;MEIMQLVNTSANELNAIETLIKWALAELNISDRGLIIYITDDHNKVREVLGLVIVHHEEWPIKYIRLDDINIISVIPNKLLSLNYDEARIVVLREAALVKIMDDPTLISIWNPPPSINDELVYRVSLALLKRTIDFVIASSQTLTQYLINAYNIDEMRNLILACQSTIDCAVTALALDVPLSIEIAGNKGLGRSLWDNTIKGLSNEFYRRYDDFRDFVRNNFNIESTYNYLMMIFKRGY
;
A
#
# COMPACT_ATOMS: atom_id res chain seq x y z
N MET A 1 -18.17 7.97 -13.28
CA MET A 1 -17.75 8.51 -11.99
C MET A 1 -18.78 9.51 -11.52
N GLU A 2 -19.17 9.44 -10.25
CA GLU A 2 -20.10 10.38 -9.60
C GLU A 2 -19.41 11.04 -8.41
N ILE A 3 -19.66 12.33 -8.17
CA ILE A 3 -19.11 13.06 -7.01
C ILE A 3 -20.25 13.47 -6.09
N MET A 4 -20.20 13.00 -4.84
CA MET A 4 -21.13 13.32 -3.77
C MET A 4 -20.46 14.21 -2.75
N GLN A 5 -21.04 15.37 -2.44
CA GLN A 5 -20.52 16.32 -1.46
C GLN A 5 -21.27 16.21 -0.15
N LEU A 6 -20.58 15.79 0.91
CA LEU A 6 -21.08 15.86 2.29
C LEU A 6 -20.68 17.19 2.98
N VAL A 7 -19.73 17.90 2.37
CA VAL A 7 -19.30 19.24 2.77
C VAL A 7 -19.20 20.14 1.54
N ASN A 8 -19.52 21.42 1.72
CA ASN A 8 -19.41 22.40 0.63
C ASN A 8 -17.93 22.64 0.29
N THR A 9 -17.56 22.36 -0.95
CA THR A 9 -16.20 22.56 -1.49
C THR A 9 -16.28 23.45 -2.72
N SER A 10 -15.28 24.31 -2.94
CA SER A 10 -15.32 25.22 -4.09
C SER A 10 -15.21 24.45 -5.41
N ALA A 11 -15.77 25.00 -6.50
CA ALA A 11 -15.67 24.38 -7.83
C ALA A 11 -14.22 24.15 -8.28
N ASN A 12 -13.30 25.04 -7.89
CA ASN A 12 -11.88 24.91 -8.20
C ASN A 12 -11.23 23.74 -7.48
N GLU A 13 -11.51 23.56 -6.19
CA GLU A 13 -11.00 22.43 -5.40
C GLU A 13 -11.58 21.10 -5.89
N LEU A 14 -12.87 21.06 -6.20
CA LEU A 14 -13.52 19.88 -6.79
C LEU A 14 -12.86 19.49 -8.11
N ASN A 15 -12.64 20.45 -9.00
CA ASN A 15 -12.00 20.20 -10.29
C ASN A 15 -10.55 19.72 -10.13
N ALA A 16 -9.80 20.25 -9.15
CA ALA A 16 -8.45 19.80 -8.85
C ALA A 16 -8.43 18.35 -8.35
N ILE A 17 -9.31 17.99 -7.43
CA ILE A 17 -9.47 16.63 -6.90
C ILE A 17 -9.89 15.67 -8.01
N GLU A 18 -10.90 16.05 -8.79
CA GLU A 18 -11.42 15.24 -9.90
C GLU A 18 -10.32 14.96 -10.94
N THR A 19 -9.57 15.99 -11.31
CA THR A 19 -8.45 15.87 -12.26
C THR A 19 -7.38 14.92 -11.73
N LEU A 20 -7.02 15.03 -10.45
CA LEU A 20 -6.00 14.20 -9.82
C LEU A 20 -6.43 12.72 -9.76
N ILE A 21 -7.68 12.44 -9.38
CA ILE A 21 -8.20 11.06 -9.33
C ILE A 21 -8.32 10.48 -10.75
N LYS A 22 -8.87 11.23 -11.72
CA LYS A 22 -8.95 10.79 -13.12
C LYS A 22 -7.58 10.49 -13.70
N TRP A 23 -6.57 11.30 -13.39
CA TRP A 23 -5.19 11.03 -13.79
C TRP A 23 -4.70 9.67 -13.25
N ALA A 24 -4.86 9.41 -11.95
CA ALA A 24 -4.42 8.16 -11.34
C ALA A 24 -5.14 6.93 -11.92
N LEU A 25 -6.45 7.02 -12.13
CA LEU A 25 -7.24 5.96 -12.77
C LEU A 25 -6.77 5.68 -14.19
N ALA A 26 -6.51 6.73 -14.97
CA ALA A 26 -6.03 6.61 -16.35
C ALA A 26 -4.65 5.94 -16.41
N GLU A 27 -3.70 6.36 -15.57
CA GLU A 27 -2.34 5.78 -15.51
C GLU A 27 -2.36 4.29 -15.13
N LEU A 28 -3.33 3.87 -14.31
CA LEU A 28 -3.48 2.47 -13.88
C LEU A 28 -4.42 1.64 -14.77
N ASN A 29 -4.96 2.23 -15.84
CA ASN A 29 -5.95 1.66 -16.76
C ASN A 29 -7.22 1.16 -16.04
N ILE A 30 -7.75 1.98 -15.13
CA ILE A 30 -8.96 1.69 -14.35
C ILE A 30 -10.13 2.46 -14.95
N SER A 31 -11.27 1.79 -15.14
CA SER A 31 -12.49 2.45 -15.56
C SER A 31 -13.06 3.30 -14.43
N ASP A 32 -13.45 4.53 -14.75
CA ASP A 32 -14.13 5.44 -13.82
C ASP A 32 -15.65 5.14 -13.72
N ARG A 33 -16.16 4.12 -14.44
CA ARG A 33 -17.55 3.70 -14.40
C ARG A 33 -17.86 3.02 -13.07
N GLY A 34 -18.95 3.41 -12.43
CA GLY A 34 -19.36 2.86 -11.13
C GLY A 34 -18.55 3.36 -9.92
N LEU A 35 -17.50 4.16 -10.14
CA LEU A 35 -16.75 4.81 -9.06
C LEU A 35 -17.52 6.00 -8.49
N ILE A 36 -17.70 6.00 -7.17
CA ILE A 36 -18.29 7.12 -6.43
C ILE A 36 -17.20 7.82 -5.62
N ILE A 37 -17.10 9.14 -5.75
CA ILE A 37 -16.20 9.97 -4.96
C ILE A 37 -17.03 10.72 -3.92
N TYR A 38 -16.72 10.53 -2.64
CA TYR A 38 -17.29 11.32 -1.56
C TYR A 38 -16.31 12.42 -1.14
N ILE A 39 -16.79 13.66 -1.15
CA ILE A 39 -16.09 14.80 -0.60
C ILE A 39 -16.59 15.04 0.83
N THR A 40 -15.69 14.95 1.79
CA THR A 40 -15.99 15.01 3.23
C THR A 40 -14.92 15.80 3.99
N ASP A 41 -15.17 16.14 5.24
CA ASP A 41 -14.19 16.62 6.22
C ASP A 41 -13.76 15.52 7.21
N ASP A 42 -14.52 14.42 7.28
CA ASP A 42 -14.25 13.24 8.10
C ASP A 42 -14.70 11.97 7.36
N HIS A 43 -13.84 10.96 7.29
CA HIS A 43 -14.16 9.71 6.59
C HIS A 43 -15.28 8.90 7.27
N ASN A 44 -15.47 9.05 8.57
CA ASN A 44 -16.55 8.42 9.31
C ASN A 44 -17.92 8.95 8.89
N LYS A 45 -18.06 10.18 8.40
CA LYS A 45 -19.33 10.66 7.82
C LYS A 45 -19.73 9.85 6.59
N VAL A 46 -18.74 9.50 5.75
CA VAL A 46 -18.99 8.61 4.60
C VAL A 46 -19.36 7.21 5.08
N ARG A 47 -18.68 6.69 6.11
CA ARG A 47 -19.00 5.38 6.70
C ARG A 47 -20.42 5.36 7.27
N GLU A 48 -20.85 6.40 7.98
CA GLU A 48 -22.21 6.54 8.50
C GLU A 48 -23.26 6.54 7.38
N VAL A 49 -23.05 7.32 6.31
CA VAL A 49 -23.94 7.35 5.14
C VAL A 49 -24.05 5.97 4.48
N LEU A 50 -22.96 5.19 4.50
CA LEU A 50 -22.90 3.84 3.95
C LEU A 50 -23.32 2.74 4.96
N GLY A 51 -23.71 3.09 6.19
CA GLY A 51 -24.08 2.12 7.24
C GLY A 51 -22.92 1.26 7.75
N LEU A 52 -21.68 1.73 7.63
CA LEU A 52 -20.46 1.05 8.07
C LEU A 52 -20.06 1.45 9.49
N VAL A 53 -19.35 0.55 10.19
CA VAL A 53 -18.84 0.79 11.55
C VAL A 53 -17.82 1.93 11.57
N ILE A 54 -17.96 2.90 12.48
CA ILE A 54 -17.01 4.02 12.67
C ILE A 54 -15.63 3.50 13.12
N VAL A 55 -14.55 4.16 12.67
CA VAL A 55 -13.17 3.80 13.02
C VAL A 55 -12.43 4.99 13.66
N HIS A 56 -11.59 4.69 14.66
CA HIS A 56 -10.84 5.69 15.45
C HIS A 56 -9.34 5.65 15.11
N HIS A 57 -9.00 5.87 13.84
CA HIS A 57 -7.61 5.92 13.37
C HIS A 57 -7.32 7.26 12.69
N GLU A 58 -6.02 7.56 12.54
CA GLU A 58 -5.57 8.76 11.84
C GLU A 58 -6.24 8.90 10.46
N GLU A 59 -6.67 10.12 10.20
CA GLU A 59 -7.38 10.45 8.98
C GLU A 59 -6.42 10.86 7.90
N TRP A 60 -6.13 9.88 7.04
CA TRP A 60 -5.49 10.10 5.75
C TRP A 60 -6.32 11.06 4.87
N PRO A 61 -5.71 11.73 3.88
CA PRO A 61 -6.45 12.66 3.01
C PRO A 61 -7.45 12.00 2.06
N ILE A 62 -7.26 10.71 1.80
CA ILE A 62 -8.04 9.93 0.84
C ILE A 62 -8.12 8.48 1.33
N LYS A 63 -9.27 7.82 1.14
CA LYS A 63 -9.49 6.42 1.50
C LYS A 63 -10.37 5.72 0.49
N TYR A 64 -9.92 4.56 0.02
CA TYR A 64 -10.73 3.59 -0.69
C TYR A 64 -11.66 2.85 0.28
N ILE A 65 -12.90 2.66 -0.15
CA ILE A 65 -13.92 1.88 0.54
C ILE A 65 -14.58 0.99 -0.50
N ARG A 66 -14.64 -0.32 -0.23
CA ARG A 66 -15.49 -1.24 -1.00
C ARG A 66 -16.77 -1.51 -0.23
N LEU A 67 -17.90 -1.39 -0.90
CA LEU A 67 -19.21 -1.83 -0.39
C LEU A 67 -19.84 -2.71 -1.45
N ASP A 68 -19.94 -4.01 -1.18
CA ASP A 68 -20.35 -5.03 -2.15
C ASP A 68 -19.50 -4.95 -3.44
N ASP A 69 -20.12 -4.54 -4.55
CA ASP A 69 -19.49 -4.36 -5.86
C ASP A 69 -19.29 -2.88 -6.23
N ILE A 70 -19.42 -1.98 -5.26
CA ILE A 70 -19.26 -0.54 -5.45
C ILE A 70 -17.89 -0.12 -4.92
N ASN A 71 -17.12 0.51 -5.81
CA ASN A 71 -15.85 1.15 -5.49
C ASN A 71 -16.09 2.60 -5.09
N ILE A 72 -15.61 2.99 -3.92
CA ILE A 72 -15.80 4.32 -3.34
C ILE A 72 -14.44 4.90 -2.98
N ILE A 73 -14.24 6.19 -3.30
CA ILE A 73 -13.09 6.97 -2.85
C ILE A 73 -13.62 8.13 -2.00
N SER A 74 -13.29 8.13 -0.72
CA SER A 74 -13.57 9.23 0.19
C SER A 74 -12.37 10.18 0.24
N VAL A 75 -12.60 11.48 0.12
CA VAL A 75 -11.57 12.52 0.04
C VAL A 75 -11.84 13.61 1.07
N ILE A 76 -10.80 14.01 1.80
CA ILE A 76 -10.76 15.20 2.65
C ILE A 76 -9.98 16.31 1.92
N PRO A 77 -10.66 17.28 1.25
CA PRO A 77 -10.03 18.23 0.33
C PRO A 77 -8.87 19.02 0.92
N ASN A 78 -9.07 19.64 2.08
CA ASN A 78 -8.07 20.49 2.72
C ASN A 78 -6.80 19.71 3.08
N LYS A 79 -6.92 18.44 3.46
CA LYS A 79 -5.76 17.57 3.70
C LYS A 79 -5.07 17.21 2.39
N LEU A 80 -5.82 16.78 1.38
CA LEU A 80 -5.24 16.32 0.11
C LEU A 80 -4.54 17.45 -0.64
N LEU A 81 -5.15 18.62 -0.70
CA LEU A 81 -4.63 19.79 -1.41
C LEU A 81 -3.52 20.52 -0.63
N SER A 82 -3.33 20.19 0.65
CA SER A 82 -2.19 20.69 1.45
C SER A 82 -0.91 19.90 1.24
N LEU A 83 -0.99 18.69 0.69
CA LEU A 83 0.16 17.87 0.36
C LEU A 83 0.95 18.50 -0.79
N ASN A 84 2.26 18.23 -0.84
CA ASN A 84 3.04 18.59 -2.02
C ASN A 84 2.61 17.75 -3.23
N TYR A 85 3.02 18.17 -4.43
CA TYR A 85 2.59 17.55 -5.69
C TYR A 85 2.85 16.04 -5.76
N ASP A 86 4.04 15.59 -5.35
CA ASP A 86 4.40 14.16 -5.40
C ASP A 86 3.68 13.35 -4.33
N GLU A 87 3.54 13.91 -3.12
CA GLU A 87 2.79 13.31 -2.01
C GLU A 87 1.31 13.13 -2.36
N ALA A 88 0.66 14.16 -2.91
CA ALA A 88 -0.74 14.09 -3.33
C ALA A 88 -0.94 13.02 -4.40
N ARG A 89 -0.01 12.93 -5.36
CA ARG A 89 -0.08 11.93 -6.42
C ARG A 89 0.10 10.51 -5.92
N ILE A 90 1.08 10.26 -5.04
CA ILE A 90 1.32 8.90 -4.56
C ILE A 90 0.21 8.39 -3.65
N VAL A 91 -0.40 9.24 -2.81
CA VAL A 91 -1.54 8.82 -1.99
C VAL A 91 -2.75 8.47 -2.87
N VAL A 92 -3.03 9.26 -3.90
CA VAL A 92 -4.15 8.98 -4.83
C VAL A 92 -3.87 7.74 -5.67
N LEU A 93 -2.63 7.54 -6.14
CA LEU A 93 -2.23 6.33 -6.87
C LEU A 93 -2.42 5.07 -6.02
N ARG A 94 -2.14 5.11 -4.72
CA ARG A 94 -2.31 3.95 -3.82
C ARG A 94 -3.78 3.58 -3.65
N GLU A 95 -4.65 4.55 -3.46
CA GLU A 95 -6.10 4.30 -3.37
C GLU A 95 -6.69 3.86 -4.72
N ALA A 96 -6.22 4.42 -5.83
CA ALA A 96 -6.60 3.95 -7.16
C ALA A 96 -6.10 2.51 -7.43
N ALA A 97 -4.87 2.17 -7.03
CA ALA A 97 -4.36 0.81 -7.13
C ALA A 97 -5.19 -0.19 -6.31
N LEU A 98 -5.73 0.21 -5.16
CA LEU A 98 -6.67 -0.61 -4.39
C LEU A 98 -7.93 -0.94 -5.20
N VAL A 99 -8.51 0.01 -5.94
CA VAL A 99 -9.66 -0.27 -6.83
C VAL A 99 -9.32 -1.41 -7.80
N LYS A 100 -8.15 -1.32 -8.45
CA LYS A 100 -7.70 -2.36 -9.39
C LYS A 100 -7.45 -3.71 -8.71
N ILE A 101 -6.81 -3.70 -7.54
CA ILE A 101 -6.53 -4.92 -6.78
C ILE A 101 -7.81 -5.63 -6.43
N MET A 102 -8.81 -4.89 -5.95
CA MET A 102 -10.07 -5.47 -5.49
C MET A 102 -10.93 -6.02 -6.64
N ASP A 103 -10.69 -5.60 -7.87
CA ASP A 103 -11.39 -6.09 -9.07
C ASP A 103 -10.61 -7.20 -9.82
N ASP A 104 -9.40 -7.55 -9.38
CA ASP A 104 -8.57 -8.60 -9.98
C ASP A 104 -8.33 -9.76 -8.98
N PRO A 105 -8.97 -10.93 -9.18
CA PRO A 105 -8.78 -12.11 -8.32
C PRO A 105 -7.32 -12.57 -8.20
N THR A 106 -6.50 -12.35 -9.24
CA THR A 106 -5.07 -12.69 -9.22
C THR A 106 -4.34 -11.83 -8.21
N LEU A 107 -4.62 -10.52 -8.17
CA LEU A 107 -4.02 -9.60 -7.21
C LEU A 107 -4.54 -9.83 -5.79
N ILE A 108 -5.82 -10.19 -5.63
CA ILE A 108 -6.40 -10.59 -4.33
C ILE A 108 -5.65 -11.80 -3.77
N SER A 109 -5.36 -12.80 -4.60
CA SER A 109 -4.70 -14.04 -4.16
C SER A 109 -3.29 -13.83 -3.57
N ILE A 110 -2.65 -12.69 -3.85
CA ILE A 110 -1.32 -12.36 -3.32
C ILE A 110 -1.37 -12.14 -1.80
N TRP A 111 -2.40 -11.48 -1.28
CA TRP A 111 -2.42 -11.01 0.10
C TRP A 111 -3.59 -11.57 0.92
N ASN A 112 -4.68 -12.00 0.30
CA ASN A 112 -5.86 -12.49 1.01
C ASN A 112 -5.61 -13.87 1.63
N PRO A 113 -5.69 -14.03 2.97
CA PRO A 113 -5.43 -15.30 3.63
C PRO A 113 -6.38 -16.42 3.16
N PRO A 114 -5.89 -17.65 2.96
CA PRO A 114 -6.77 -18.78 2.71
C PRO A 114 -7.62 -19.08 3.96
N PRO A 115 -8.88 -19.52 3.82
CA PRO A 115 -9.77 -19.81 4.95
C PRO A 115 -9.23 -20.84 5.95
N SER A 116 -8.26 -21.66 5.53
CA SER A 116 -7.62 -22.69 6.36
C SER A 116 -6.61 -22.14 7.37
N ILE A 117 -6.15 -20.88 7.24
CA ILE A 117 -5.20 -20.27 8.17
C ILE A 117 -5.95 -19.25 9.04
N ASN A 118 -6.23 -19.63 10.29
CA ASN A 118 -6.85 -18.76 11.28
C ASN A 118 -5.83 -18.39 12.36
N ASP A 119 -4.92 -17.47 12.03
CA ASP A 119 -3.83 -16.98 12.88
C ASP A 119 -3.79 -15.44 12.81
N GLU A 120 -3.72 -14.75 13.95
CA GLU A 120 -3.59 -13.29 13.99
C GLU A 120 -2.37 -12.80 13.18
N LEU A 121 -1.28 -13.56 13.20
CA LEU A 121 -0.08 -13.24 12.43
C LEU A 121 -0.35 -13.24 10.92
N VAL A 122 -1.19 -14.15 10.40
CA VAL A 122 -1.46 -14.20 8.95
C VAL A 122 -2.15 -12.93 8.48
N TYR A 123 -3.00 -12.32 9.32
CA TYR A 123 -3.63 -11.04 9.00
C TYR A 123 -2.61 -9.90 8.95
N ARG A 124 -1.61 -9.91 9.83
CA ARG A 124 -0.53 -8.90 9.79
C ARG A 124 0.35 -9.05 8.56
N VAL A 125 0.69 -10.28 8.18
CA VAL A 125 1.42 -10.57 6.92
C VAL A 125 0.57 -10.16 5.72
N SER A 126 -0.73 -10.45 5.76
CA SER A 126 -1.69 -10.06 4.72
C SER A 126 -1.72 -8.55 4.49
N LEU A 127 -1.77 -7.74 5.56
CA LEU A 127 -1.71 -6.28 5.43
C LEU A 127 -0.38 -5.79 4.87
N ALA A 128 0.74 -6.39 5.28
CA ALA A 128 2.05 -6.06 4.73
C ALA A 128 2.12 -6.39 3.22
N LEU A 129 1.61 -7.54 2.81
CA LEU A 129 1.53 -7.94 1.40
C LEU A 129 0.55 -7.11 0.60
N LEU A 130 -0.59 -6.69 1.16
CA LEU A 130 -1.52 -5.77 0.50
C LEU A 130 -0.79 -4.47 0.16
N LYS A 131 -0.06 -3.89 1.13
CA LYS A 131 0.74 -2.68 0.91
C LYS A 131 1.81 -2.89 -0.18
N ARG A 132 2.45 -4.06 -0.23
CA ARG A 132 3.40 -4.40 -1.30
C ARG A 132 2.73 -4.67 -2.65
N THR A 133 1.51 -5.18 -2.66
CA THR A 133 0.72 -5.41 -3.87
C THR A 133 0.29 -4.07 -4.49
N ILE A 134 -0.13 -3.11 -3.65
CA ILE A 134 -0.40 -1.73 -4.07
C ILE A 134 0.82 -1.12 -4.76
N ASP A 135 1.98 -1.14 -4.10
CA ASP A 135 3.19 -0.56 -4.68
C ASP A 135 3.67 -1.36 -5.91
N PHE A 136 3.43 -2.67 -5.97
CA PHE A 136 3.70 -3.50 -7.16
C PHE A 136 2.84 -3.09 -8.37
N VAL A 137 1.54 -2.84 -8.15
CA VAL A 137 0.62 -2.38 -9.21
C VAL A 137 1.09 -1.03 -9.78
N ILE A 138 1.53 -0.11 -8.91
CA ILE A 138 2.07 1.18 -9.33
C ILE A 138 3.40 0.99 -10.07
N ALA A 139 4.32 0.19 -9.53
CA ALA A 139 5.65 -0.06 -10.11
C ALA A 139 5.60 -0.82 -11.45
N SER A 140 4.50 -1.52 -11.74
CA SER A 140 4.28 -2.18 -13.04
C SER A 140 4.16 -1.16 -14.18
N SER A 141 3.91 0.11 -13.87
CA SER A 141 4.11 1.23 -14.80
C SER A 141 5.47 1.89 -14.58
N GLN A 142 6.30 1.89 -15.64
CA GLN A 142 7.61 2.55 -15.59
C GLN A 142 7.49 4.06 -15.31
N THR A 143 6.45 4.72 -15.82
CA THR A 143 6.23 6.17 -15.61
C THR A 143 5.87 6.51 -14.17
N LEU A 144 5.31 5.55 -13.42
CA LEU A 144 4.84 5.78 -12.06
C LEU A 144 5.87 5.37 -10.99
N THR A 145 6.87 4.58 -11.37
CA THR A 145 7.90 4.07 -10.44
C THR A 145 8.60 5.22 -9.69
N GLN A 146 8.79 6.39 -10.32
CA GLN A 146 9.42 7.54 -9.67
C GLN A 146 8.65 8.04 -8.43
N TYR A 147 7.32 7.97 -8.42
CA TYR A 147 6.53 8.38 -7.25
C TYR A 147 6.78 7.45 -6.05
N LEU A 148 7.00 6.15 -6.29
CA LEU A 148 7.36 5.19 -5.24
C LEU A 148 8.76 5.46 -4.70
N ILE A 149 9.72 5.81 -5.57
CA ILE A 149 11.08 6.18 -5.15
C ILE A 149 11.04 7.41 -4.27
N ASN A 150 10.31 8.45 -4.69
CA ASN A 150 10.21 9.71 -3.93
C ASN A 150 9.50 9.51 -2.59
N ALA A 151 8.53 8.59 -2.52
CA ALA A 151 7.82 8.26 -1.29
C ALA A 151 8.54 7.24 -0.39
N TYR A 152 9.61 6.59 -0.85
CA TYR A 152 10.34 5.62 -0.06
C TYR A 152 11.23 6.30 0.98
N ASN A 153 10.86 6.16 2.25
CA ASN A 153 11.64 6.67 3.37
C ASN A 153 12.79 5.72 3.73
N ILE A 154 13.95 5.99 3.13
CA ILE A 154 15.17 5.21 3.34
C ILE A 154 15.61 5.19 4.81
N ASP A 155 15.46 6.31 5.52
CA ASP A 155 15.89 6.45 6.90
C ASP A 155 14.97 5.66 7.84
N GLU A 156 13.66 5.66 7.59
CA GLU A 156 12.71 4.84 8.34
C GLU A 156 13.02 3.35 8.21
N MET A 157 13.20 2.85 6.98
CA MET A 157 13.54 1.44 6.76
C MET A 157 14.90 1.08 7.36
N ARG A 158 15.91 1.95 7.20
CA ARG A 158 17.24 1.75 7.78
C ARG A 158 17.19 1.71 9.31
N ASN A 159 16.48 2.65 9.93
CA ASN A 159 16.33 2.72 11.38
C ASN A 159 15.60 1.49 11.92
N LEU A 160 14.57 1.01 11.21
CA LEU A 160 13.90 -0.25 11.55
C LEU A 160 14.90 -1.41 11.54
N ILE A 161 15.66 -1.59 10.46
CA ILE A 161 16.64 -2.69 10.36
C ILE A 161 17.71 -2.61 11.45
N LEU A 162 18.14 -1.41 11.82
CA LEU A 162 19.13 -1.18 12.88
C LEU A 162 18.60 -1.52 14.28
N ALA A 163 17.36 -1.12 14.57
CA ALA A 163 16.75 -1.27 15.89
C ALA A 163 16.12 -2.67 16.11
N CYS A 164 15.77 -3.35 15.04
CA CYS A 164 15.03 -4.60 15.11
C CYS A 164 15.86 -5.78 15.61
N GLN A 165 15.22 -6.58 16.47
CA GLN A 165 15.66 -7.93 16.79
C GLN A 165 15.18 -8.90 15.69
N SER A 166 15.77 -10.09 15.65
CA SER A 166 15.40 -11.19 14.74
C SER A 166 14.04 -11.82 15.09
N THR A 167 12.98 -11.01 15.13
CA THR A 167 11.61 -11.42 15.46
C THR A 167 10.70 -11.34 14.24
N ILE A 168 9.61 -12.10 14.30
CA ILE A 168 8.55 -12.10 13.29
C ILE A 168 7.97 -10.70 13.11
N ASP A 169 7.68 -10.00 14.21
CA ASP A 169 7.07 -8.66 14.18
C ASP A 169 7.92 -7.64 13.41
N CYS A 170 9.23 -7.68 13.63
CA CYS A 170 10.18 -6.83 12.93
C CYS A 170 10.22 -7.15 11.43
N ALA A 171 10.18 -8.43 11.06
CA ALA A 171 10.18 -8.85 9.66
C ALA A 171 8.87 -8.48 8.93
N VAL A 172 7.71 -8.59 9.59
CA VAL A 172 6.43 -8.14 9.01
C VAL A 172 6.42 -6.62 8.82
N THR A 173 6.95 -5.88 9.80
CA THR A 173 7.06 -4.41 9.72
C THR A 173 8.00 -4.00 8.59
N ALA A 174 9.15 -4.69 8.45
CA ALA A 174 10.10 -4.45 7.38
C ALA A 174 9.49 -4.75 6.00
N LEU A 175 8.76 -5.86 5.87
CA LEU A 175 8.03 -6.19 4.63
C LEU A 175 7.05 -5.07 4.24
N ALA A 176 6.33 -4.51 5.22
CA ALA A 176 5.42 -3.39 5.00
C ALA A 176 6.14 -2.06 4.63
N LEU A 177 7.45 -1.94 4.83
CA LEU A 177 8.25 -0.75 4.48
C LEU A 177 9.16 -0.90 3.25
N ASP A 178 9.51 -2.13 2.88
CA ASP A 178 10.26 -2.53 1.67
C ASP A 178 9.61 -2.21 0.30
N VAL A 179 9.45 -0.92 -0.02
CA VAL A 179 9.08 -0.44 -1.37
C VAL A 179 10.04 -0.98 -2.45
N PRO A 180 11.37 -1.06 -2.21
CA PRO A 180 12.30 -1.64 -3.18
C PRO A 180 11.91 -3.05 -3.64
N LEU A 181 11.38 -3.90 -2.75
CA LEU A 181 10.92 -5.25 -3.10
C LEU A 181 9.78 -5.22 -4.13
N SER A 182 8.79 -4.35 -3.95
CA SER A 182 7.69 -4.18 -4.92
C SER A 182 8.20 -3.77 -6.31
N ILE A 183 9.21 -2.89 -6.36
CA ILE A 183 9.87 -2.47 -7.60
C ILE A 183 10.61 -3.65 -8.27
N GLU A 184 11.29 -4.50 -7.50
CA GLU A 184 11.95 -5.70 -8.03
C GLU A 184 10.94 -6.70 -8.60
N ILE A 185 9.84 -6.94 -7.89
CA ILE A 185 8.78 -7.87 -8.31
C ILE A 185 8.08 -7.37 -9.57
N ALA A 186 7.91 -6.04 -9.72
CA ALA A 186 7.38 -5.42 -10.93
C ALA A 186 8.31 -5.50 -12.16
N GLY A 187 9.50 -6.09 -12.02
CA GLY A 187 10.45 -6.31 -13.11
C GLY A 187 11.61 -5.31 -13.15
N ASN A 188 11.58 -4.25 -12.34
CA ASN A 188 12.65 -3.25 -12.24
C ASN A 188 13.74 -3.70 -11.24
N LYS A 189 14.25 -4.92 -11.42
CA LYS A 189 15.18 -5.58 -10.48
C LYS A 189 16.41 -4.76 -10.15
N GLY A 190 17.06 -4.15 -11.15
CA GLY A 190 18.27 -3.35 -10.93
C GLY A 190 18.03 -2.10 -10.07
N LEU A 191 16.91 -1.41 -10.31
CA LEU A 191 16.53 -0.22 -9.55
C LEU A 191 16.14 -0.57 -8.11
N GLY A 192 15.25 -1.56 -7.94
CA GLY A 192 14.84 -2.01 -6.61
C GLY A 192 16.04 -2.53 -5.79
N ARG A 193 16.93 -3.29 -6.42
CA ARG A 193 18.15 -3.76 -5.74
C ARG A 193 19.06 -2.60 -5.34
N SER A 194 19.23 -1.60 -6.20
CA SER A 194 20.04 -0.41 -5.87
C SER A 194 19.48 0.37 -4.68
N LEU A 195 18.16 0.55 -4.60
CA LEU A 195 17.52 1.20 -3.45
C LEU A 195 17.68 0.40 -2.16
N TRP A 196 17.53 -0.93 -2.25
CA TRP A 196 17.77 -1.83 -1.13
C TRP A 196 19.23 -1.76 -0.65
N ASP A 197 20.19 -1.90 -1.56
CA ASP A 197 21.63 -1.85 -1.26
C ASP A 197 22.02 -0.51 -0.62
N ASN A 198 21.41 0.61 -1.05
CA ASN A 198 21.59 1.92 -0.42
C ASN A 198 21.06 1.95 1.02
N THR A 199 19.90 1.31 1.26
CA THR A 199 19.26 1.23 2.59
C THR A 199 20.13 0.46 3.58
N ILE A 200 20.66 -0.69 3.15
CA ILE A 200 21.42 -1.62 3.99
C ILE A 200 22.92 -1.35 4.01
N LYS A 201 23.39 -0.30 3.32
CA LYS A 201 24.82 0.02 3.22
C LYS A 201 25.48 0.10 4.61
N GLY A 202 26.51 -0.71 4.82
CA GLY A 202 27.26 -0.76 6.07
C GLY A 202 26.54 -1.41 7.25
N LEU A 203 25.39 -2.09 7.02
CA LEU A 203 24.71 -2.89 8.04
C LEU A 203 25.24 -4.33 8.04
N SER A 204 25.36 -4.94 9.22
CA SER A 204 25.84 -6.33 9.37
C SER A 204 25.17 -7.08 10.53
N ASN A 205 24.01 -6.62 10.99
CA ASN A 205 23.30 -7.25 12.09
C ASN A 205 22.59 -8.55 11.67
N GLU A 206 22.17 -9.36 12.65
CA GLU A 206 21.52 -10.65 12.40
C GLU A 206 20.15 -10.50 11.73
N PHE A 207 19.35 -9.51 12.17
CA PHE A 207 18.04 -9.25 11.61
C PHE A 207 18.13 -8.99 10.10
N TYR A 208 19.02 -8.09 9.67
CA TYR A 208 19.29 -7.79 8.27
C TYR A 208 19.58 -9.06 7.47
N ARG A 209 20.48 -9.93 7.94
CA ARG A 209 20.84 -11.16 7.19
C ARG A 209 19.65 -12.10 7.03
N ARG A 210 18.85 -12.30 8.09
CA ARG A 210 17.63 -13.12 8.01
C ARG A 210 16.55 -12.46 7.14
N TYR A 211 16.42 -11.14 7.23
CA TYR A 211 15.45 -10.40 6.44
C TYR A 211 15.83 -10.36 4.95
N ASP A 212 17.11 -10.25 4.60
CA ASP A 212 17.57 -10.29 3.20
C ASP A 212 17.28 -11.65 2.55
N ASP A 213 17.50 -12.76 3.28
CA ASP A 213 17.10 -14.11 2.85
C ASP A 213 15.57 -14.23 2.71
N PHE A 214 14.82 -13.78 3.71
CA PHE A 214 13.35 -13.70 3.64
C PHE A 214 12.85 -12.90 2.44
N ARG A 215 13.43 -11.72 2.20
CA ARG A 215 13.11 -10.82 1.09
C ARG A 215 13.39 -11.48 -0.26
N ASP A 216 14.54 -12.14 -0.40
CA ASP A 216 14.90 -12.87 -1.62
C ASP A 216 13.93 -14.04 -1.90
N PHE A 217 13.45 -14.73 -0.87
CA PHE A 217 12.41 -15.75 -1.01
C PHE A 217 11.08 -15.12 -1.47
N VAL A 218 10.62 -14.06 -0.80
CA VAL A 218 9.35 -13.38 -1.11
C VAL A 218 9.35 -12.84 -2.55
N ARG A 219 10.46 -12.28 -3.02
CA ARG A 219 10.59 -11.82 -4.41
C ARG A 219 10.26 -12.89 -5.45
N ASN A 220 10.57 -14.15 -5.15
CA ASN A 220 10.35 -15.27 -6.07
C ASN A 220 9.02 -16.00 -5.80
N ASN A 221 8.39 -15.76 -4.65
CA ASN A 221 7.18 -16.47 -4.18
C ASN A 221 6.18 -15.48 -3.58
N PHE A 222 5.87 -14.40 -4.32
CA PHE A 222 5.09 -13.28 -3.81
C PHE A 222 3.59 -13.62 -3.65
N ASN A 223 3.26 -14.32 -2.57
CA ASN A 223 1.90 -14.65 -2.13
C ASN A 223 1.88 -14.90 -0.61
N ILE A 224 0.69 -14.80 -0.01
CA ILE A 224 0.46 -14.88 1.44
C ILE A 224 0.90 -16.20 2.06
N GLU A 225 0.57 -17.32 1.43
CA GLU A 225 0.85 -18.64 1.99
C GLU A 225 2.37 -18.90 2.04
N SER A 226 3.06 -18.65 0.93
CA SER A 226 4.51 -18.82 0.84
C SER A 226 5.24 -17.88 1.79
N THR A 227 4.83 -16.61 1.81
CA THR A 227 5.43 -15.58 2.66
C THR A 227 5.26 -15.93 4.15
N TYR A 228 4.04 -16.25 4.58
CA TYR A 228 3.75 -16.61 5.97
C TYR A 228 4.54 -17.86 6.42
N ASN A 229 4.56 -18.91 5.59
CA ASN A 229 5.26 -20.15 5.93
C ASN A 229 6.78 -19.95 6.03
N TYR A 230 7.38 -19.20 5.10
CA TYR A 230 8.82 -18.94 5.13
C TYR A 230 9.22 -18.01 6.29
N LEU A 231 8.41 -16.98 6.56
CA LEU A 231 8.56 -16.11 7.73
C LEU A 231 8.62 -16.93 9.02
N MET A 232 7.67 -17.85 9.19
CA MET A 232 7.62 -18.75 10.34
C MET A 232 8.82 -19.69 10.39
N MET A 233 9.37 -20.12 9.26
CA MET A 233 10.56 -20.96 9.28
C MET A 233 11.81 -20.21 9.76
N ILE A 234 12.01 -18.98 9.29
CA ILE A 234 13.27 -18.24 9.46
C ILE A 234 13.30 -17.38 10.74
N PHE A 235 12.15 -16.92 11.23
CA PHE A 235 12.07 -16.06 12.43
C PHE A 235 11.46 -16.74 13.66
N LYS A 236 10.86 -17.94 13.56
CA LYS A 236 10.30 -18.66 14.74
C LYS A 236 11.36 -19.39 15.57
N ARG A 237 12.60 -19.53 15.08
CA ARG A 237 13.71 -20.10 15.86
C ARG A 237 14.46 -19.00 16.63
N GLY A 238 13.96 -18.73 17.82
CA GLY A 238 14.66 -18.11 18.95
C GLY A 238 14.20 -18.82 20.22
N TYR A 239 14.94 -19.85 20.64
CA TYR A 239 14.98 -20.31 22.02
C TYR A 239 16.15 -19.61 22.71
#